data_AF-A0A925HAG6-F1
#
_entry.id   AF-A0A925HAG6-F1
#
_cell.length_a   1.000
_cell.length_b   1.000
_cell.length_c   1.000
_cell.angle_alpha   90.00
_cell.angle_beta   90.00
_cell.angle_gamma   90.00
#
_symmetry.space_group_name_H-M   'P 1'
#
loop_
_entity.id
_entity.type
_entity.pdbx_description
1 polymer ?
#
loop_
_entity_poly.entity_id
_entity_poly.type
_entity_poly.pdbx_seq_one_letter_code
_entity_poly.pdbx_strand_id
1 'polypeptide(L)'
;MGFASSRVRVRFSYIIAVVTFLGAVFSYGFSVWSASRSYDAALPKDASDSVIRGVLSFHQGAGNFPKDFVEVEEAVWKHKKPPNFGDTGRTFNAYNYNYIYFRLGAHECAIYAIPGGARRAEAPSFYYYVTTQGVWKWKGPALGEDDLTKLRPVRPGTQDALVLGVMGMTEQPRAQIKMEDKVKKASIVNFAARE
;
A
#
# COMPACT_ATOMS: atom_id res chain seq x y z
N MET A 1 -28.65 60.12 25.78
CA MET A 1 -28.55 60.33 24.32
C MET A 1 -28.43 58.97 23.63
N GLY A 2 -29.30 58.71 22.64
CA GLY A 2 -29.13 57.62 21.68
C GLY A 2 -29.81 56.28 22.00
N PHE A 3 -31.15 56.23 22.07
CA PHE A 3 -31.87 54.97 21.83
C PHE A 3 -31.59 54.52 20.39
N ALA A 4 -30.53 53.73 20.20
CA ALA A 4 -30.26 53.07 18.93
C ALA A 4 -31.42 52.13 18.63
N SER A 5 -32.30 52.59 17.73
CA SER A 5 -33.35 51.90 16.99
C SER A 5 -33.38 50.38 17.21
N SER A 6 -34.44 49.88 17.85
CA SER A 6 -34.70 48.45 18.07
C SER A 6 -34.52 47.59 16.81
N ARG A 7 -34.80 48.16 15.62
CA ARG A 7 -34.56 47.52 14.32
C ARG A 7 -33.09 47.21 14.05
N VAL A 8 -32.15 48.05 14.49
CA VAL A 8 -30.70 47.82 14.30
C VAL A 8 -30.22 46.67 15.19
N ARG A 9 -30.72 46.59 16.44
CA ARG A 9 -30.39 45.48 17.36
C ARG A 9 -30.89 44.13 16.86
N VAL A 10 -32.12 44.09 16.33
CA VAL A 10 -32.70 42.85 15.75
C VAL A 10 -31.93 42.42 14.49
N ARG A 11 -31.53 43.37 13.63
CA ARG A 11 -30.70 43.09 12.45
C ARG A 11 -29.33 42.55 12.82
N PHE A 12 -28.67 43.12 13.82
CA PHE A 12 -27.38 42.63 14.32
C PHE A 12 -27.50 41.22 14.91
N SER A 13 -28.54 40.97 15.70
CA SER A 13 -28.80 39.63 16.25
C SER A 13 -29.03 38.59 15.15
N TYR A 14 -29.72 38.97 14.07
CA TYR A 14 -29.93 38.08 12.93
C TYR A 14 -28.62 37.79 12.18
N ILE A 15 -27.77 38.79 11.97
CA ILE A 15 -26.45 38.62 11.35
C ILE A 15 -25.60 37.66 12.19
N ILE A 16 -25.54 37.86 13.51
CA ILE A 16 -24.78 36.98 14.42
C ILE A 16 -25.33 35.55 14.38
N ALA A 17 -26.65 35.38 14.38
CA ALA A 17 -27.29 34.07 14.28
C ALA A 17 -26.92 33.35 12.98
N VAL A 18 -26.97 34.04 11.84
CA VAL A 18 -26.58 33.48 10.54
C VAL A 18 -25.10 33.12 10.50
N VAL A 19 -24.21 33.98 11.01
CA VAL A 19 -22.77 33.71 11.06
C VAL A 19 -22.47 32.51 11.96
N THR A 20 -23.14 32.42 13.11
CA THR A 20 -22.98 31.28 14.03
C THR A 20 -23.46 29.99 13.40
N PHE A 21 -24.61 30.02 12.71
CA PHE A 21 -25.15 28.87 12.00
C PHE A 21 -24.20 28.40 10.89
N LEU A 22 -23.69 29.33 10.07
CA LEU A 22 -22.72 29.01 9.03
C LEU A 22 -21.43 28.43 9.62
N GLY A 23 -20.91 29.04 10.70
CA GLY A 23 -19.73 28.53 11.41
C GLY A 23 -19.92 27.08 11.90
N ALA A 24 -21.09 26.76 12.45
CA ALA A 24 -21.42 25.40 12.88
C ALA A 24 -21.48 24.42 11.69
N VAL A 25 -22.10 24.82 10.57
CA VAL A 25 -22.17 23.98 9.36
C VAL A 25 -20.78 23.73 8.78
N PHE A 26 -19.93 24.77 8.68
CA PHE A 26 -18.55 24.62 8.20
C PHE A 26 -17.71 23.73 9.12
N SER A 27 -17.81 23.93 10.44
CA SER A 27 -17.09 23.11 11.41
C SER A 27 -17.51 21.65 11.34
N TYR A 28 -18.81 21.39 11.24
CA TYR A 28 -19.32 20.02 11.11
C TYR A 28 -18.88 19.37 9.80
N GLY A 29 -19.01 20.08 8.67
CA GLY A 29 -18.56 19.61 7.37
C GLY A 29 -17.06 19.30 7.36
N PHE A 30 -16.24 20.17 7.97
CA PHE A 30 -14.80 19.95 8.10
C PHE A 30 -14.47 18.77 9.01
N SER A 31 -15.21 18.57 10.10
CA SER A 31 -15.03 17.42 11.00
C SER A 31 -15.33 16.09 10.29
N VAL A 32 -16.41 16.00 9.53
CA VAL A 32 -16.76 14.78 8.77
C VAL A 32 -15.75 14.54 7.65
N TRP A 33 -15.36 15.59 6.94
CA TRP A 33 -14.37 15.49 5.86
C TRP A 33 -12.99 15.05 6.35
N SER A 34 -12.52 15.64 7.47
CA SER A 34 -11.24 15.25 8.07
C SER A 34 -11.28 13.82 8.60
N ALA A 35 -12.35 13.40 9.27
CA ALA A 35 -12.53 12.02 9.71
C ALA A 35 -12.54 11.03 8.54
N SER A 36 -13.24 11.35 7.45
CA SER A 36 -13.26 10.54 6.22
C SER A 36 -11.86 10.44 5.61
N ARG A 37 -11.10 11.54 5.58
CA ARG A 37 -9.75 11.55 5.04
C ARG A 37 -8.78 10.71 5.87
N SER A 38 -8.91 10.74 7.20
CA SER A 38 -8.15 9.86 8.09
C SER A 38 -8.53 8.39 7.90
N TYR A 39 -9.81 8.10 7.69
CA TYR A 39 -10.29 6.76 7.40
C TYR A 39 -9.72 6.20 6.09
N ASP A 40 -9.76 6.98 5.01
CA ASP A 40 -9.23 6.62 3.70
C ASP A 40 -7.70 6.45 3.69
N ALA A 41 -7.00 7.23 4.52
CA ALA A 41 -5.55 7.13 4.70
C ALA A 41 -5.15 5.90 5.51
N ALA A 42 -6.02 5.43 6.43
CA ALA A 42 -5.76 4.26 7.26
C ALA A 42 -6.04 2.93 6.54
N LEU A 43 -6.80 2.94 5.43
CA LEU A 43 -7.10 1.72 4.67
C LEU A 43 -5.85 1.21 3.93
N PRO A 44 -5.45 -0.05 4.13
CA PRO A 44 -4.36 -0.65 3.37
C PRO A 44 -4.72 -0.75 1.87
N LYS A 45 -3.84 -0.23 1.01
CA LYS A 45 -4.00 -0.33 -0.45
C LYS A 45 -2.90 -1.20 -1.04
N ASP A 46 -3.30 -2.28 -1.71
CA ASP A 46 -2.38 -3.19 -2.37
C ASP A 46 -1.76 -2.50 -3.59
N ALA A 47 -0.43 -2.44 -3.60
CA ALA A 47 0.42 -1.93 -4.68
C ALA A 47 1.35 -3.02 -5.21
N SER A 48 1.09 -4.30 -4.91
CA SER A 48 1.94 -5.42 -5.34
C SER A 48 2.22 -5.45 -6.84
N ASP A 49 1.27 -5.02 -7.67
CA ASP A 49 1.43 -5.00 -9.12
C ASP A 49 2.58 -4.08 -9.57
N SER A 50 2.76 -2.92 -8.95
CA SER A 50 3.90 -2.04 -9.27
C SER A 50 5.22 -2.63 -8.74
N VAL A 51 5.18 -3.30 -7.58
CA VAL A 51 6.34 -3.97 -6.99
C VAL A 51 6.84 -5.09 -7.88
N ILE A 52 5.95 -6.01 -8.25
CA ILE A 52 6.25 -7.17 -9.11
C ILE A 52 6.76 -6.70 -10.46
N ARG A 53 6.15 -5.66 -11.04
CA ARG A 53 6.64 -5.06 -12.30
C ARG A 53 8.04 -4.47 -12.15
N GLY A 54 8.33 -3.75 -11.08
CA GLY A 54 9.67 -3.20 -10.84
C GLY A 54 10.74 -4.29 -10.81
N VAL A 55 10.46 -5.36 -10.06
CA VAL A 55 11.35 -6.53 -9.95
C VAL A 55 11.53 -7.25 -11.29
N LEU A 56 10.46 -7.39 -12.08
CA LEU A 56 10.51 -8.00 -13.41
C LEU A 56 11.25 -7.12 -14.43
N SER A 57 11.07 -5.80 -14.40
CA SER A 57 11.81 -4.86 -15.25
C SER A 57 13.30 -4.86 -14.92
N PHE A 58 13.68 -5.03 -13.65
CA PHE A 58 15.07 -5.23 -13.26
C PHE A 58 15.65 -6.52 -13.88
N HIS A 59 14.90 -7.63 -13.79
CA HIS A 59 15.31 -8.91 -14.39
C HIS A 59 15.54 -8.80 -15.90
N GLN A 60 14.69 -8.06 -16.62
CA GLN A 60 14.86 -7.82 -18.06
C GLN A 60 16.15 -7.05 -18.41
N GLY A 61 16.59 -6.12 -17.57
CA GLY A 61 17.80 -5.34 -17.79
C GLY A 61 19.08 -6.06 -17.36
N ALA A 62 19.06 -6.71 -16.20
CA ALA A 62 20.24 -7.31 -15.58
C ALA A 62 20.40 -8.83 -15.85
N GLY A 63 19.37 -9.49 -16.39
CA GLY A 63 19.32 -10.94 -16.62
C GLY A 63 19.07 -11.78 -15.36
N ASN A 64 19.08 -11.16 -14.18
CA ASN A 64 18.90 -11.82 -12.88
C ASN A 64 17.94 -11.02 -12.00
N PHE A 65 17.23 -11.71 -11.09
CA PHE A 65 16.42 -11.03 -10.08
C PHE A 65 17.31 -10.28 -9.08
N PRO A 66 16.84 -9.13 -8.56
CA PRO A 66 17.59 -8.30 -7.63
C PRO A 66 17.90 -9.08 -6.35
N LYS A 67 18.98 -8.75 -5.65
CA LYS A 67 19.26 -9.33 -4.32
C LYS A 67 18.27 -8.81 -3.29
N ASP A 68 18.02 -7.51 -3.31
CA ASP A 68 17.21 -6.77 -2.35
C ASP A 68 16.44 -5.64 -3.05
N PHE A 69 15.45 -5.01 -2.40
CA PHE A 69 14.66 -3.94 -3.03
C PHE A 69 15.48 -2.66 -3.29
N VAL A 70 16.59 -2.48 -2.59
CA VAL A 70 17.52 -1.35 -2.79
C VAL A 70 18.07 -1.34 -4.23
N GLU A 71 18.39 -2.51 -4.80
CA GLU A 71 18.87 -2.59 -6.20
C GLU A 71 17.77 -2.18 -7.20
N VAL A 72 16.51 -2.51 -6.89
CA VAL A 72 15.35 -2.11 -7.72
C VAL A 72 15.10 -0.61 -7.61
N GLU A 73 15.29 -0.05 -6.43
CA GLU A 73 15.18 1.39 -6.19
C GLU A 73 16.19 2.17 -7.04
N GLU A 74 17.47 1.77 -7.03
CA GLU A 74 18.53 2.46 -7.76
C GLU A 74 18.39 2.34 -9.28
N ALA A 75 17.99 1.15 -9.77
CA ALA A 75 17.92 0.87 -11.19
C ALA A 75 16.60 1.29 -11.85
N VAL A 76 15.47 1.03 -11.19
CA VAL A 76 14.13 1.10 -11.80
C VAL A 76 13.28 2.23 -11.22
N TRP A 77 13.10 2.27 -9.90
CA TRP A 77 12.10 3.16 -9.30
C TRP A 77 12.59 4.61 -9.13
N LYS A 78 13.84 4.81 -8.70
CA LYS A 78 14.51 6.12 -8.58
C LYS A 78 13.63 7.18 -7.90
N HIS A 79 13.05 6.85 -6.74
CA HIS A 79 12.24 7.79 -6.00
C HIS A 79 13.06 8.99 -5.54
N LYS A 80 12.42 10.17 -5.51
CA LYS A 80 13.04 11.40 -4.97
C LYS A 80 13.41 11.27 -3.48
N LYS A 81 12.63 10.48 -2.74
CA LYS A 81 12.90 10.10 -1.34
C LYS A 81 12.79 8.58 -1.28
N PRO A 82 13.90 7.85 -1.07
CA PRO A 82 13.85 6.40 -1.02
C PRO A 82 13.01 5.97 0.19
N PRO A 83 12.11 4.97 0.02
CA PRO A 83 11.38 4.41 1.14
C PRO A 83 12.34 3.70 2.10
N ASN A 84 11.92 3.51 3.36
CA ASN A 84 12.74 2.80 4.33
C ASN A 84 12.72 1.29 3.99
N PHE A 85 13.88 0.75 3.61
CA PHE A 85 14.05 -0.65 3.20
C PHE A 85 14.37 -1.63 4.35
N GLY A 86 14.33 -1.15 5.60
CA GLY A 86 14.69 -1.93 6.79
C GLY A 86 16.17 -2.34 6.80
N ASP A 87 16.60 -3.01 7.87
CA ASP A 87 18.02 -3.35 8.09
C ASP A 87 18.59 -4.30 7.04
N THR A 88 17.73 -5.10 6.40
CA THR A 88 18.13 -6.10 5.39
C THR A 88 17.99 -5.61 3.95
N GLY A 89 17.38 -4.44 3.73
CA GLY A 89 17.09 -3.95 2.37
C GLY A 89 15.95 -4.70 1.65
N ARG A 90 15.34 -5.72 2.30
CA ARG A 90 14.35 -6.63 1.70
C ARG A 90 12.92 -6.28 2.05
N THR A 91 12.71 -5.32 2.93
CA THR A 91 11.39 -4.99 3.46
C THR A 91 11.09 -3.54 3.18
N PHE A 92 9.93 -3.19 2.64
CA PHE A 92 9.55 -1.77 2.62
C PHE A 92 8.06 -1.61 2.85
N ASN A 93 7.71 -0.46 3.40
CA ASN A 93 6.31 -0.11 3.66
C ASN A 93 5.80 0.85 2.59
N ALA A 94 4.66 0.52 1.98
CA ALA A 94 3.94 1.41 1.08
C ALA A 94 2.42 1.23 1.26
N TYR A 95 1.71 2.36 1.39
CA TYR A 95 0.24 2.41 1.51
C TYR A 95 -0.35 1.47 2.59
N ASN A 96 0.29 1.43 3.77
CA ASN A 96 -0.03 0.52 4.88
C ASN A 96 0.05 -0.97 4.50
N TYR A 97 0.88 -1.32 3.53
CA TYR A 97 1.34 -2.69 3.29
C TYR A 97 2.84 -2.76 3.52
N ASN A 98 3.26 -3.82 4.20
CA ASN A 98 4.66 -4.22 4.33
C ASN A 98 4.96 -5.27 3.25
N TYR A 99 5.89 -4.95 2.37
CA TYR A 99 6.36 -5.85 1.32
C TYR A 99 7.66 -6.49 1.74
N ILE A 100 7.72 -7.81 1.73
CA ILE A 100 8.91 -8.58 2.12
C ILE A 100 9.38 -9.39 0.92
N TYR A 101 10.63 -9.15 0.51
CA TYR A 101 11.26 -9.79 -0.63
C TYR A 101 12.14 -10.97 -0.22
N PHE A 102 12.04 -12.04 -1.00
CA PHE A 102 12.99 -13.14 -0.93
C PHE A 102 13.43 -13.55 -2.33
N ARG A 103 14.74 -13.58 -2.55
CA ARG A 103 15.33 -14.19 -3.73
C ARG A 103 15.45 -15.70 -3.52
N LEU A 104 14.79 -16.48 -4.39
CA LEU A 104 14.84 -17.95 -4.38
C LEU A 104 15.91 -18.49 -5.34
N GLY A 105 16.19 -17.77 -6.42
CA GLY A 105 17.21 -18.12 -7.40
C GLY A 105 17.56 -16.96 -8.33
N ALA A 106 18.23 -17.25 -9.43
CA ALA A 106 18.53 -16.25 -10.47
C ALA A 106 17.26 -15.81 -11.24
N HIS A 107 16.29 -16.71 -11.37
CA HIS A 107 15.07 -16.54 -12.18
C HIS A 107 13.79 -16.81 -11.37
N GLU A 108 13.88 -16.78 -10.04
CA GLU A 108 12.75 -17.00 -9.15
C GLU A 108 12.85 -16.09 -7.92
N CYS A 109 11.75 -15.44 -7.58
CA CYS A 109 11.62 -14.69 -6.34
C CYS A 109 10.22 -14.82 -5.72
N ALA A 110 10.17 -14.55 -4.44
CA ALA A 110 8.98 -14.59 -3.62
C ALA A 110 8.76 -13.22 -2.97
N ILE A 111 7.51 -12.76 -2.98
CA ILE A 111 7.12 -11.46 -2.40
C ILE A 111 5.90 -11.69 -1.52
N TYR A 112 6.01 -11.30 -0.25
CA TYR A 112 4.85 -11.19 0.64
C TYR A 112 4.37 -9.74 0.66
N ALA A 113 3.07 -9.53 0.58
CA ALA A 113 2.43 -8.24 0.81
C ALA A 113 1.49 -8.39 2.00
N ILE A 114 1.81 -7.73 3.10
CA ILE A 114 1.14 -7.93 4.39
C ILE A 114 0.54 -6.61 4.84
N PRO A 115 -0.77 -6.55 5.13
CA PRO A 115 -1.39 -5.33 5.58
C PRO A 115 -0.89 -4.94 6.97
N GLY A 116 -0.53 -3.68 7.12
CA GLY A 116 -0.11 -3.04 8.36
C GLY A 116 -1.06 -1.92 8.78
N GLY A 117 -0.66 -1.19 9.82
CA GLY A 117 -1.42 -0.07 10.37
C GLY A 117 -2.65 -0.48 11.20
N ALA A 118 -3.40 0.51 11.68
CA ALA A 118 -4.52 0.34 12.61
C ALA A 118 -5.67 -0.52 12.05
N ARG A 119 -5.80 -0.62 10.72
CA ARG A 119 -6.90 -1.31 10.03
C ARG A 119 -6.43 -2.53 9.25
N ARG A 120 -5.31 -3.13 9.67
CA ARG A 120 -4.73 -4.33 9.05
C ARG A 120 -5.74 -5.47 8.86
N ALA A 121 -6.68 -5.63 9.80
CA ALA A 121 -7.66 -6.72 9.81
C ALA A 121 -8.68 -6.64 8.65
N GLU A 122 -8.82 -5.48 8.00
CA GLU A 122 -9.76 -5.27 6.91
C GLU A 122 -9.18 -5.60 5.54
N ALA A 123 -7.89 -5.89 5.48
CA ALA A 123 -7.17 -6.17 4.26
C ALA A 123 -6.61 -7.60 4.25
N PRO A 124 -6.57 -8.27 3.08
CA PRO A 124 -5.97 -9.59 2.97
C PRO A 124 -4.44 -9.50 2.90
N SER A 125 -3.77 -10.58 3.29
CA SER A 125 -2.35 -10.77 2.94
C SER A 125 -2.23 -11.47 1.60
N PHE A 126 -1.18 -11.16 0.86
CA PHE A 126 -0.87 -11.81 -0.40
C PHE A 126 0.53 -12.40 -0.38
N TYR A 127 0.64 -13.53 -1.08
CA TYR A 127 1.91 -14.14 -1.41
C TYR A 127 2.03 -14.24 -2.92
N TYR A 128 3.18 -13.81 -3.45
CA TYR A 128 3.47 -13.82 -4.87
C TYR A 128 4.72 -14.64 -5.12
N TYR A 129 4.59 -15.66 -5.95
CA TYR A 129 5.73 -16.38 -6.51
C TYR A 129 5.92 -15.91 -7.95
N VAL A 130 7.08 -15.32 -8.23
CA VAL A 130 7.38 -14.65 -9.49
C VAL A 130 8.54 -15.38 -10.15
N THR A 131 8.32 -15.80 -11.40
CA THR A 131 9.36 -16.34 -12.27
C THR A 131 9.37 -15.57 -13.59
N THR A 132 10.34 -15.87 -14.45
CA THR A 132 10.37 -15.33 -15.82
C THR A 132 9.21 -15.80 -16.70
N GLN A 133 8.55 -16.91 -16.32
CA GLN A 133 7.47 -17.52 -17.08
C GLN A 133 6.08 -17.09 -16.61
N GLY A 134 5.94 -16.64 -15.36
CA GLY A 134 4.64 -16.29 -14.82
C GLY A 134 4.67 -15.82 -13.37
N VAL A 135 3.51 -15.37 -12.92
CA VAL A 135 3.27 -14.95 -11.54
C VAL A 135 2.13 -15.77 -10.96
N TRP A 136 2.40 -16.40 -9.83
CA TRP A 136 1.40 -17.10 -9.05
C TRP A 136 1.06 -16.27 -7.81
N LYS A 137 -0.22 -16.23 -7.48
CA LYS A 137 -0.75 -15.41 -6.40
C LYS A 137 -1.50 -16.31 -5.42
N TRP A 138 -1.24 -16.12 -4.14
CA TRP A 138 -2.04 -16.65 -3.05
C TRP A 138 -2.61 -15.49 -2.23
N LYS A 139 -3.83 -15.68 -1.74
CA LYS A 139 -4.55 -14.72 -0.89
C LYS A 139 -4.93 -15.40 0.41
N GLY A 140 -4.65 -14.74 1.52
CA GLY A 140 -4.97 -15.24 2.86
C GLY A 140 -5.47 -14.14 3.80
N PRO A 141 -5.73 -14.51 5.07
CA PRO A 141 -6.10 -13.56 6.12
C PRO A 141 -4.97 -12.56 6.41
N ALA A 142 -5.26 -11.51 7.17
CA ALA A 142 -4.26 -10.56 7.65
C ALA A 142 -3.29 -11.25 8.63
N LEU A 143 -2.05 -11.50 8.21
CA LEU A 143 -1.05 -12.22 9.01
C LEU A 143 -0.63 -11.40 10.22
N GLY A 144 -0.56 -12.00 11.41
CA GLY A 144 -0.11 -11.33 12.64
C GLY A 144 1.39 -11.10 12.70
N GLU A 145 1.85 -10.31 13.69
CA GLU A 145 3.28 -10.11 13.94
C GLU A 145 4.00 -11.43 14.25
N ASP A 146 3.32 -12.34 14.97
CA ASP A 146 3.82 -13.69 15.24
C ASP A 146 4.04 -14.52 13.96
N ASP A 147 3.24 -14.26 12.92
CA ASP A 147 3.36 -14.94 11.62
C ASP A 147 4.50 -14.35 10.79
N LEU A 148 4.81 -13.05 10.95
CA LEU A 148 5.91 -12.38 10.27
C LEU A 148 7.26 -13.05 10.56
N THR A 149 7.48 -13.46 11.81
CA THR A 149 8.71 -14.14 12.22
C THR A 149 8.88 -15.53 11.62
N LYS A 150 7.76 -16.14 11.18
CA LYS A 150 7.72 -17.48 10.59
C LYS A 150 7.79 -17.46 9.06
N LEU A 151 7.77 -16.29 8.45
CA LEU A 151 7.83 -16.15 7.00
C LEU A 151 9.14 -16.71 6.47
N ARG A 152 9.00 -17.64 5.52
CA ARG A 152 10.10 -18.25 4.80
C ARG A 152 9.77 -18.18 3.32
N PRO A 153 10.77 -18.12 2.43
CA PRO A 153 10.50 -18.18 1.01
C PRO A 153 10.00 -19.57 0.63
N VAL A 154 8.90 -19.64 -0.11
CA VAL A 154 8.22 -20.91 -0.43
C VAL A 154 8.19 -21.15 -1.93
N ARG A 155 8.70 -22.30 -2.39
CA ARG A 155 8.54 -22.70 -3.79
C ARG A 155 7.23 -23.50 -3.95
N PRO A 156 6.32 -23.12 -4.87
CA PRO A 156 5.13 -23.92 -5.14
C PRO A 156 5.49 -25.35 -5.55
N GLY A 157 4.75 -26.33 -5.03
CA GLY A 157 4.98 -27.76 -5.32
C GLY A 157 6.06 -28.44 -4.46
N THR A 158 6.74 -27.72 -3.56
CA THR A 158 7.60 -28.34 -2.53
C THR A 158 6.83 -28.58 -1.24
N GLN A 159 7.40 -29.35 -0.30
CA GLN A 159 6.82 -29.55 1.03
C GLN A 159 6.64 -28.23 1.79
N ASP A 160 7.49 -27.22 1.51
CA ASP A 160 7.39 -25.89 2.10
C ASP A 160 6.11 -25.15 1.69
N ALA A 161 5.47 -25.56 0.58
CA ALA A 161 4.18 -25.00 0.15
C ALA A 161 3.05 -25.26 1.14
N LEU A 162 3.17 -26.29 2.00
CA LEU A 162 2.21 -26.57 3.06
C LEU A 162 2.10 -25.42 4.06
N VAL A 163 3.18 -24.65 4.26
CA VAL A 163 3.18 -23.50 5.18
C VAL A 163 2.19 -22.43 4.72
N LEU A 164 2.00 -22.23 3.41
CA LEU A 164 1.00 -21.31 2.87
C LEU A 164 -0.42 -21.77 3.24
N GLY A 165 -0.69 -23.07 3.20
CA GLY A 165 -1.97 -23.64 3.63
C GLY A 165 -2.21 -23.50 5.13
N VAL A 166 -1.17 -23.72 5.97
CA VAL A 166 -1.23 -23.49 7.42
C VAL A 166 -1.52 -22.03 7.76
N MET A 167 -0.98 -21.09 6.96
CA MET A 167 -1.27 -19.66 7.06
C MET A 167 -2.66 -19.27 6.50
N GLY A 168 -3.48 -20.24 6.07
CA GLY A 168 -4.81 -19.99 5.51
C GLY A 168 -4.76 -19.29 4.14
N MET A 169 -3.64 -19.36 3.42
CA MET A 169 -3.52 -18.81 2.09
C MET A 169 -4.07 -19.76 1.03
N THR A 170 -4.82 -19.21 0.09
CA THR A 170 -5.47 -19.94 -1.01
C THR A 170 -4.92 -19.45 -2.35
N GLU A 171 -4.58 -20.38 -3.25
CA GLU A 171 -4.12 -20.04 -4.59
C GLU A 171 -5.24 -19.31 -5.34
N GLN A 172 -4.89 -18.20 -5.98
CA GLN A 172 -5.79 -17.41 -6.80
C GLN A 172 -5.61 -17.76 -8.27
N PRO A 173 -6.63 -17.53 -9.12
CA PRO A 173 -6.52 -17.75 -10.56
C PRO A 173 -5.30 -17.03 -11.14
N ARG A 174 -4.55 -17.75 -11.99
CA ARG A 174 -3.31 -17.23 -12.57
C ARG A 174 -3.59 -15.98 -13.38
N ALA A 175 -3.12 -14.84 -12.90
CA ALA A 175 -3.10 -13.62 -13.68
C ALA A 175 -1.87 -13.68 -14.60
N GLN A 176 -2.07 -13.79 -15.91
CA GLN A 176 -1.01 -13.45 -16.85
C GLN A 176 -0.77 -11.95 -16.73
N ILE A 177 0.34 -11.55 -16.13
CA ILE A 177 0.81 -10.17 -16.25
C ILE A 177 1.27 -10.00 -17.69
N LYS A 178 0.36 -9.60 -18.59
CA LYS A 178 0.74 -9.17 -19.94
C LYS A 178 1.68 -7.97 -19.80
N MET A 179 2.94 -8.19 -20.15
CA MET A 179 3.99 -7.17 -20.20
C MET A 179 3.89 -6.26 -21.43
N GLU A 180 2.77 -6.29 -22.16
CA GLU A 180 2.58 -5.44 -23.35
C GLU A 180 2.04 -4.05 -22.95
N ASP A 181 2.75 -3.03 -23.42
CA ASP A 181 2.39 -1.60 -23.55
C ASP A 181 2.38 -0.65 -22.36
N LYS A 182 2.49 -1.09 -21.10
CA LYS A 182 2.56 -0.15 -19.94
C LYS A 182 3.96 0.08 -19.36
N VAL A 183 5.01 -0.40 -20.03
CA VAL A 183 6.42 -0.20 -19.64
C VAL A 183 6.78 1.29 -19.47
N LYS A 184 6.17 2.18 -20.26
CA LYS A 184 6.38 3.64 -20.13
C LYS A 184 5.56 4.34 -19.02
N LYS A 185 4.52 3.70 -18.47
CA LYS A 185 3.65 4.33 -17.44
C LYS A 185 3.97 3.89 -16.02
N ALA A 186 4.57 2.71 -15.83
CA ALA A 186 4.83 2.16 -14.50
C ALA A 186 6.07 2.75 -13.79
N SER A 187 7.00 3.38 -14.53
CA SER A 187 8.12 4.14 -13.94
C SER A 187 7.67 5.40 -13.19
N ILE A 188 6.37 5.73 -13.22
CA ILE A 188 5.78 6.96 -12.67
C ILE A 188 4.67 6.62 -11.66
N VAL A 189 4.67 5.44 -11.03
CA VAL A 189 3.85 5.28 -9.83
C VAL A 189 4.63 5.88 -8.69
N ASN A 190 4.39 7.16 -8.44
CA ASN A 190 4.86 7.85 -7.24
C ASN A 190 4.42 7.04 -6.03
N PHE A 191 5.31 6.23 -5.45
CA PHE A 191 5.23 5.80 -4.06
C PHE A 191 5.52 7.03 -3.16
N ALA A 192 4.78 8.11 -3.38
CA ALA A 192 4.78 9.25 -2.50
C ALA A 192 3.99 8.82 -1.27
N ALA A 193 4.74 8.44 -0.23
CA ALA A 193 4.29 8.58 1.14
C ALA A 193 3.64 9.97 1.26
N ARG A 194 2.32 10.01 1.39
CA ARG A 194 1.66 11.18 1.96
C ARG A 194 1.99 11.11 3.43
N GLU A 195 3.07 11.78 3.80
CA GLU A 195 3.23 12.36 5.14
C GLU A 195 2.05 13.31 5.43
#